data_AF-A0A4R2RCE8-F1
#
_entry.id   AF-A0A4R2RCE8-F1
#
_cell.length_a   1.000
_cell.length_b   1.000
_cell.length_c   1.000
_cell.angle_alpha   90.00
_cell.angle_beta   90.00
_cell.angle_gamma   90.00
#
_symmetry.space_group_name_H-M   'P 1'
#
loop_
_entity.id
_entity.type
_entity.pdbx_description
1 polymer ?
#
loop_
_entity_poly.entity_id
_entity_poly.type
_entity_poly.pdbx_seq_one_letter_code
_entity_poly.pdbx_strand_id
1 'polypeptide(L)'
;MKKWLRITTALFWLLLLTVSATPEGSAGGVQDKPGAAEQTTAELTKFRGQLGAIKQKEHNIRHLNHQMRDNSYELRKLLHQTDKVFQADVEKKLQSFRANLKQAYVLHKQGEAVKKKIHAARKQRDLSQLRALMGELDSIKSRQLEHLRLADQELESELARVKERVRSRERKNLPAK
;
A
#
# COMPACT_ATOMS: atom_id res chain seq x y z
N MET A 1 -28.87 -0.86 33.93
CA MET A 1 -28.64 -2.31 33.76
C MET A 1 -29.99 -3.03 33.76
N LYS A 2 -30.52 -3.36 32.57
CA LYS A 2 -31.79 -4.07 32.41
C LYS A 2 -31.54 -5.44 31.76
N LYS A 3 -31.67 -6.43 32.64
CA LYS A 3 -32.00 -7.86 32.52
C LYS A 3 -32.14 -8.47 31.12
N TRP A 4 -31.39 -9.56 30.99
CA TRP A 4 -31.42 -10.58 29.95
C TRP A 4 -32.75 -11.32 29.81
N LEU A 5 -32.94 -11.86 28.59
CA LEU A 5 -33.64 -13.09 28.22
C LEU A 5 -35.17 -13.19 28.39
N ARG A 6 -35.87 -13.20 27.24
CA ARG A 6 -36.96 -14.13 26.87
C ARG A 6 -36.87 -14.34 25.33
N ILE A 7 -36.52 -15.53 24.81
CA ILE A 7 -37.41 -16.68 24.49
C ILE A 7 -38.35 -16.30 23.33
N THR A 8 -38.50 -16.95 22.17
CA THR A 8 -38.16 -18.27 21.57
C THR A 8 -38.77 -18.26 20.16
N THR A 9 -38.21 -19.04 19.20
CA THR A 9 -38.94 -19.90 18.24
C THR A 9 -37.91 -20.66 17.39
N ALA A 10 -37.63 -21.92 17.75
CA ALA A 10 -38.06 -23.14 17.03
C ALA A 10 -37.30 -23.34 15.71
N LEU A 11 -36.20 -24.11 15.62
CA LEU A 11 -36.14 -25.59 15.69
C LEU A 11 -37.32 -26.24 14.93
N PHE A 12 -37.17 -26.38 13.61
CA PHE A 12 -38.05 -27.19 12.78
C PHE A 12 -37.20 -28.02 11.78
N TRP A 13 -36.96 -29.27 12.18
CA TRP A 13 -36.78 -30.51 11.40
C TRP A 13 -35.66 -30.66 10.36
N LEU A 14 -34.65 -31.41 10.81
CA LEU A 14 -34.09 -32.54 10.06
C LEU A 14 -35.22 -33.33 9.37
N LEU A 15 -35.12 -33.50 8.05
CA LEU A 15 -35.77 -34.61 7.37
C LEU A 15 -34.73 -35.33 6.50
N LEU A 16 -34.37 -36.53 6.97
CA LEU A 16 -33.72 -37.56 6.19
C LEU A 16 -34.62 -37.94 5.01
N LEU A 17 -34.05 -37.97 3.80
CA LEU A 17 -34.55 -38.83 2.74
C LEU A 17 -33.42 -39.77 2.33
N THR A 18 -33.50 -40.99 2.86
CA THR A 18 -32.86 -42.18 2.34
C THR A 18 -33.60 -42.62 1.08
N VAL A 19 -32.90 -42.72 -0.05
CA VAL A 19 -33.27 -43.61 -1.15
C VAL A 19 -32.04 -44.48 -1.45
N SER A 20 -32.24 -45.79 -1.43
CA SER A 20 -31.24 -46.84 -1.54
C SER A 20 -30.95 -47.28 -2.99
N ALA A 21 -29.66 -47.60 -3.25
CA ALA A 21 -29.08 -48.51 -4.25
C ALA A 21 -29.30 -48.21 -5.76
N THR A 22 -28.35 -47.58 -6.49
CA THR A 22 -27.15 -48.10 -7.24
C THR A 22 -27.47 -48.96 -8.49
N PRO A 23 -26.55 -49.08 -9.48
CA PRO A 23 -25.87 -48.06 -10.28
C PRO A 23 -25.94 -48.40 -11.80
N GLU A 24 -25.86 -47.45 -12.74
CA GLU A 24 -25.32 -47.73 -14.09
C GLU A 24 -25.17 -46.44 -14.92
N GLY A 25 -23.96 -46.26 -15.45
CA GLY A 25 -23.63 -45.52 -16.69
C GLY A 25 -24.30 -44.18 -16.97
N SER A 26 -23.59 -43.08 -16.69
CA SER A 26 -22.95 -42.30 -17.76
C SER A 26 -22.09 -41.20 -17.13
N ALA A 27 -20.81 -41.18 -17.49
CA ALA A 27 -19.88 -40.11 -17.15
C ALA A 27 -20.24 -38.85 -17.95
N GLY A 28 -21.33 -38.18 -17.56
CA GLY A 28 -21.57 -36.79 -17.89
C GLY A 28 -20.97 -35.95 -16.77
N GLY A 29 -19.73 -35.50 -16.94
CA GLY A 29 -19.11 -34.53 -16.04
C GLY A 29 -19.88 -33.21 -16.09
N VAL A 30 -20.98 -33.12 -15.34
CA VAL A 30 -21.61 -31.85 -15.00
C VAL A 30 -20.63 -31.17 -14.06
N GLN A 31 -19.83 -30.27 -14.62
CA GLN A 31 -19.00 -29.36 -13.85
C GLN A 31 -19.96 -28.48 -13.06
N ASP A 32 -20.31 -28.92 -11.85
CA ASP A 32 -21.16 -28.19 -10.93
C ASP A 32 -20.56 -26.79 -10.76
N LYS A 33 -21.27 -25.79 -11.29
CA LYS A 33 -20.90 -24.39 -11.06
C LYS A 33 -20.92 -24.20 -9.54
N PRO A 34 -19.84 -23.68 -8.94
CA PRO A 34 -19.79 -23.49 -7.50
C PRO A 34 -21.00 -22.66 -7.07
N GLY A 35 -21.69 -23.08 -6.02
CA GLY A 35 -22.88 -22.40 -5.53
C GLY A 35 -22.59 -20.94 -5.19
N ALA A 36 -23.61 -20.07 -5.25
CA ALA A 36 -23.45 -18.64 -4.97
C ALA A 36 -22.74 -18.34 -3.63
N ALA A 37 -22.89 -19.22 -2.64
CA ALA A 37 -22.19 -19.14 -1.35
C ALA A 37 -20.66 -19.41 -1.46
N GLU A 38 -20.24 -20.37 -2.28
CA GLU A 38 -18.81 -20.70 -2.51
C GLU A 38 -18.12 -19.64 -3.37
N GLN A 39 -18.82 -19.08 -4.36
CA GLN A 39 -18.33 -17.94 -5.13
C GLN A 39 -18.09 -16.72 -4.22
N THR A 40 -18.99 -16.48 -3.26
CA THR A 40 -18.87 -15.38 -2.31
C THR A 40 -17.69 -15.55 -1.36
N THR A 41 -17.43 -16.76 -0.85
CA THR A 41 -16.28 -17.02 0.06
C THR A 41 -14.93 -16.94 -0.66
N ALA A 42 -14.83 -17.40 -1.90
CA ALA A 42 -13.63 -17.25 -2.74
C ALA A 42 -13.33 -15.77 -3.02
N GLU A 43 -14.35 -14.98 -3.35
CA GLU A 43 -14.21 -13.53 -3.59
C GLU A 43 -13.76 -12.78 -2.33
N LEU A 44 -14.33 -13.10 -1.17
CA LEU A 44 -13.92 -12.51 0.10
C LEU A 44 -12.45 -12.82 0.45
N THR A 45 -11.99 -14.03 0.13
CA THR A 45 -10.60 -14.45 0.33
C THR A 45 -9.66 -13.65 -0.58
N LYS A 46 -10.03 -13.46 -1.85
CA LYS A 46 -9.30 -12.60 -2.79
C LYS A 46 -9.21 -11.16 -2.30
N PHE A 47 -10.29 -10.59 -1.77
CA PHE A 47 -10.28 -9.24 -1.21
C PHE A 47 -9.38 -9.12 0.03
N ARG A 48 -9.31 -10.15 0.88
CA ARG A 48 -8.37 -10.17 2.02
C ARG A 48 -6.93 -10.16 1.53
N GLY A 49 -6.58 -10.95 0.52
CA GLY A 49 -5.25 -10.96 -0.08
C GLY A 49 -4.86 -9.59 -0.66
N GLN A 50 -5.74 -8.97 -1.44
CA GLN A 50 -5.53 -7.63 -2.00
C GLN A 50 -5.36 -6.57 -0.91
N LEU A 51 -6.15 -6.64 0.17
CA LEU A 51 -6.00 -5.73 1.30
C LEU A 51 -4.65 -5.90 2.00
N GLY A 52 -4.15 -7.14 2.12
CA GLY A 52 -2.82 -7.43 2.66
C GLY A 52 -1.72 -6.76 1.83
N ALA A 53 -1.76 -6.91 0.51
CA ALA A 53 -0.80 -6.28 -0.41
C ALA A 53 -0.83 -4.75 -0.32
N ILE A 54 -2.02 -4.14 -0.27
CA ILE A 54 -2.19 -2.69 -0.12
C ILE A 54 -1.63 -2.22 1.23
N LYS A 55 -1.91 -2.93 2.34
CA LYS A 55 -1.37 -2.60 3.66
C LYS A 55 0.16 -2.66 3.69
N GLN A 56 0.76 -3.64 3.01
CA GLN A 56 2.22 -3.72 2.88
C GLN A 56 2.78 -2.51 2.13
N LYS A 57 2.15 -2.12 1.01
CA LYS A 57 2.54 -0.91 0.26
C LYS A 57 2.43 0.34 1.14
N GLU A 58 1.37 0.47 1.94
CA GLU A 58 1.22 1.59 2.88
C GLU A 58 2.28 1.62 3.98
N HIS A 59 2.67 0.45 4.48
CA HIS A 59 3.78 0.35 5.42
C HIS A 59 5.09 0.83 4.77
N ASN A 60 5.41 0.35 3.57
CA ASN A 60 6.61 0.77 2.83
C ASN A 60 6.60 2.28 2.53
N ILE A 61 5.44 2.84 2.15
CA ILE A 61 5.26 4.28 1.94
C ILE A 61 5.58 5.06 3.22
N ARG A 62 5.09 4.62 4.39
CA ARG A 62 5.41 5.28 5.66
C ARG A 62 6.90 5.19 5.98
N HIS A 63 7.50 4.02 5.79
CA HIS A 63 8.92 3.80 6.03
C HIS A 63 9.79 4.74 5.17
N LEU A 64 9.55 4.79 3.86
CA LEU A 64 10.28 5.69 2.96
C LEU A 64 10.12 7.17 3.32
N ASN A 65 8.90 7.59 3.70
CA ASN A 65 8.67 8.96 4.15
C ASN A 65 9.48 9.31 5.41
N HIS A 66 9.61 8.36 6.35
CA HIS A 66 10.46 8.55 7.54
C HIS A 66 11.94 8.66 7.15
N GLN A 67 12.46 7.74 6.33
CA GLN A 67 13.84 7.77 5.86
C GLN A 67 14.17 9.07 5.11
N MET A 68 13.33 9.46 4.15
CA MET A 68 13.55 10.70 3.39
C MET A 68 13.52 11.95 4.29
N ARG A 69 12.70 11.96 5.35
CA ARG A 69 12.67 13.06 6.31
C ARG A 69 14.01 13.18 7.05
N ASP A 70 14.54 12.06 7.54
CA ASP A 70 15.81 12.02 8.27
C ASP A 70 16.98 12.40 7.34
N ASN A 71 17.01 11.82 6.14
CA ASN A 71 18.01 12.14 5.10
C ASN A 71 17.95 13.61 4.69
N SER A 72 16.75 14.19 4.54
CA SER A 72 16.59 15.62 4.21
C SER A 72 17.10 16.53 5.32
N TYR A 73 16.90 16.15 6.59
CA TYR A 73 17.40 16.89 7.73
C TYR A 73 18.94 16.83 7.77
N GLU A 74 19.53 15.65 7.60
CA GLU A 74 20.98 15.48 7.55
C GLU A 74 21.59 16.27 6.38
N LEU A 75 20.99 16.19 5.19
CA LEU A 75 21.44 16.92 4.01
C LEU A 75 21.48 18.42 4.27
N ARG A 76 20.42 18.99 4.85
CA ARG A 76 20.37 20.41 5.20
C ARG A 76 21.47 20.79 6.17
N LYS A 77 21.70 19.99 7.21
CA LYS A 77 22.75 20.21 8.21
C LYS A 77 24.14 20.25 7.57
N LEU A 78 24.45 19.29 6.70
CA LEU A 78 25.76 19.21 6.05
C LEU A 78 25.94 20.29 4.97
N LEU A 79 24.89 20.64 4.24
CA LEU A 79 24.95 21.69 3.22
C LEU A 79 25.41 23.04 3.80
N HIS A 80 25.01 23.37 5.03
CA HIS A 80 25.47 24.59 5.73
C HIS A 80 27.00 24.65 5.93
N GLN A 81 27.72 23.53 5.83
CA GLN A 81 29.18 23.45 5.96
C GLN A 81 29.90 23.56 4.61
N THR A 82 29.15 23.66 3.51
CA THR A 82 29.67 23.72 2.13
C THR A 82 29.59 25.14 1.56
N ASP A 83 30.30 25.42 0.45
CA ASP A 83 30.23 26.72 -0.23
C ASP A 83 28.88 26.94 -0.94
N LYS A 84 28.48 28.23 -1.07
CA LYS A 84 27.19 28.62 -1.66
C LYS A 84 27.01 28.13 -3.10
N VAL A 85 28.10 28.02 -3.88
CA VAL A 85 28.05 27.53 -5.26
C VAL A 85 27.64 26.06 -5.28
N PHE A 86 28.28 25.24 -4.45
CA PHE A 86 27.92 23.83 -4.30
C PHE A 86 26.50 23.65 -3.74
N GLN A 87 26.08 24.47 -2.78
CA GLN A 87 24.70 24.44 -2.26
C GLN A 87 23.67 24.68 -3.37
N ALA A 88 23.90 25.67 -4.24
CA ALA A 88 23.01 25.97 -5.35
C ALA A 88 22.95 24.84 -6.38
N ASP A 89 24.06 24.15 -6.64
CA ASP A 89 24.08 22.98 -7.53
C ASP A 89 23.28 21.81 -6.94
N VAL A 90 23.46 21.48 -5.66
CA VAL A 90 22.66 20.44 -4.97
C VAL A 90 21.17 20.80 -5.02
N GLU A 91 20.83 22.05 -4.76
CA GLU A 91 19.44 22.53 -4.80
C GLU A 91 18.81 22.40 -6.19
N LYS A 92 19.58 22.64 -7.25
CA LYS A 92 19.15 22.41 -8.63
C LYS A 92 18.92 20.93 -8.91
N LYS A 93 19.78 20.04 -8.38
CA LYS A 93 19.62 18.58 -8.53
C LYS A 93 18.42 18.03 -7.77
N LEU A 94 18.05 18.63 -6.63
CA LEU A 94 16.86 18.26 -5.86
C LEU A 94 15.51 18.73 -6.47
N GLN A 95 15.51 19.34 -7.65
CA GLN A 95 14.26 19.72 -8.31
C GLN A 95 13.42 18.50 -8.72
N SER A 96 14.05 17.45 -9.25
CA SER A 96 13.38 16.19 -9.59
C SER A 96 12.84 15.50 -8.33
N PHE A 97 13.58 15.54 -7.22
CA PHE A 97 13.17 14.99 -5.93
C PHE A 97 11.84 15.61 -5.48
N ARG A 98 11.74 16.94 -5.54
CA ARG A 98 10.51 17.66 -5.19
C ARG A 98 9.36 17.39 -6.16
N ALA A 99 9.66 17.25 -7.45
CA ALA A 99 8.67 16.89 -8.44
C ALA A 99 8.07 15.50 -8.15
N ASN A 100 8.93 14.52 -7.84
CA ASN A 100 8.52 13.16 -7.46
C ASN A 100 7.69 13.16 -6.16
N LEU A 101 8.11 13.91 -5.13
CA LEU A 101 7.32 14.06 -3.90
C LEU A 101 5.94 14.68 -4.17
N LYS A 102 5.87 15.68 -5.06
CA LYS A 102 4.59 16.31 -5.44
C LYS A 102 3.67 15.30 -6.12
N GLN A 103 4.18 14.47 -7.03
CA GLN A 103 3.39 13.42 -7.67
C GLN A 103 2.92 12.36 -6.66
N ALA A 104 3.81 11.92 -5.76
CA ALA A 104 3.45 10.99 -4.69
C ALA A 104 2.35 11.56 -3.77
N TYR A 105 2.38 12.86 -3.48
CA TYR A 105 1.36 13.53 -2.68
C TYR A 105 0.00 13.59 -3.40
N VAL A 106 -0.01 13.90 -4.69
CA VAL A 106 -1.25 13.88 -5.50
C VAL A 106 -1.87 12.47 -5.49
N LEU A 107 -1.06 11.44 -5.72
CA LEU A 107 -1.50 10.05 -5.67
C LEU A 107 -1.98 9.64 -4.28
N HIS A 108 -1.35 10.12 -3.21
CA HIS A 108 -1.83 9.92 -1.84
C HIS A 108 -3.27 10.44 -1.68
N LYS A 109 -3.55 11.67 -2.10
CA LYS A 109 -4.88 12.28 -2.02
C LYS A 109 -5.92 11.51 -2.82
N GLN A 110 -5.57 11.10 -4.03
CA GLN A 110 -6.42 10.23 -4.86
C GLN A 110 -6.72 8.90 -4.15
N GLY A 111 -5.71 8.27 -3.57
CA GLY A 111 -5.86 7.02 -2.83
C GLY A 111 -6.78 7.15 -1.59
N GLU A 112 -6.70 8.27 -0.86
CA GLU A 112 -7.61 8.54 0.26
C GLU A 112 -9.06 8.75 -0.20
N ALA A 113 -9.28 9.35 -1.37
CA ALA A 113 -10.61 9.46 -1.97
C ALA A 113 -11.17 8.07 -2.34
N VAL A 114 -10.35 7.19 -2.94
CA VAL A 114 -10.75 5.82 -3.28
C VAL A 114 -11.07 4.99 -2.02
N LYS A 115 -10.30 5.13 -0.94
CA LYS A 115 -10.62 4.48 0.35
C LYS A 115 -12.00 4.84 0.88
N LYS A 116 -12.40 6.11 0.77
CA LYS A 116 -13.75 6.55 1.16
C LYS A 116 -14.82 5.87 0.31
N LYS A 117 -14.60 5.75 -1.00
CA LYS A 117 -15.50 5.01 -1.92
C LYS A 117 -15.57 3.52 -1.55
N ILE A 118 -14.44 2.89 -1.25
CA ILE A 118 -14.40 1.49 -0.78
C ILE A 118 -15.23 1.31 0.49
N HIS A 119 -15.12 2.22 1.45
CA HIS A 119 -15.91 2.17 2.67
C HIS A 119 -17.42 2.28 2.39
N ALA A 120 -17.84 3.14 1.45
CA ALA A 120 -19.23 3.23 1.02
C ALA A 120 -19.72 1.94 0.33
N ALA A 121 -18.93 1.41 -0.62
CA ALA A 121 -19.24 0.16 -1.32
C ALA A 121 -19.36 -1.04 -0.35
N ARG A 122 -18.53 -1.07 0.71
CA ARG A 122 -18.63 -2.09 1.78
C ARG A 122 -19.96 -2.01 2.53
N LYS A 123 -20.45 -0.81 2.82
CA LYS A 123 -21.75 -0.62 3.48
C LYS A 123 -22.91 -1.09 2.62
N GLN A 124 -22.82 -0.89 1.31
CA GLN A 124 -23.81 -1.31 0.32
C GLN A 124 -23.69 -2.79 -0.09
N ARG A 125 -22.64 -3.48 0.36
CA ARG A 125 -22.31 -4.87 -0.03
C ARG A 125 -22.16 -5.07 -1.54
N ASP A 126 -21.76 -4.02 -2.27
CA ASP A 126 -21.53 -4.09 -3.71
C ASP A 126 -20.14 -4.70 -4.00
N LEU A 127 -20.12 -6.02 -4.22
CA LEU A 127 -18.88 -6.79 -4.44
C LEU A 127 -18.20 -6.42 -5.78
N SER A 128 -18.96 -6.08 -6.81
CA SER A 128 -18.43 -5.69 -8.11
C SER A 128 -17.69 -4.35 -8.00
N GLN A 129 -18.33 -3.36 -7.39
CA GLN A 129 -17.74 -2.06 -7.15
C GLN A 129 -16.53 -2.15 -6.21
N LEU A 130 -16.60 -2.99 -5.17
CA LEU A 130 -15.47 -3.24 -4.29
C LEU A 130 -14.25 -3.78 -5.03
N ARG A 131 -14.43 -4.70 -5.97
CA ARG A 131 -13.34 -5.24 -6.79
C ARG A 131 -12.68 -4.15 -7.63
N ALA A 132 -13.47 -3.34 -8.33
CA ALA A 132 -12.96 -2.25 -9.15
C ALA A 132 -12.17 -1.25 -8.30
N LEU A 133 -12.73 -0.79 -7.19
CA LEU A 133 -12.11 0.20 -6.32
C LEU A 133 -10.85 -0.32 -5.61
N MET A 134 -10.82 -1.60 -5.22
CA MET A 134 -9.62 -2.22 -4.64
C MET A 134 -8.48 -2.30 -5.67
N GLY A 135 -8.78 -2.63 -6.94
CA GLY A 135 -7.81 -2.61 -8.02
C GLY A 135 -7.28 -1.20 -8.32
N GLU A 136 -8.16 -0.21 -8.34
CA GLU A 136 -7.79 1.20 -8.49
C GLU A 136 -6.87 1.66 -7.36
N LEU A 137 -7.21 1.34 -6.11
CA LEU A 137 -6.39 1.67 -4.95
C LEU A 137 -5.01 1.03 -5.03
N ASP A 138 -4.93 -0.24 -5.43
CA ASP A 138 -3.67 -0.95 -5.57
C ASP A 138 -2.76 -0.31 -6.63
N SER A 139 -3.31 0.06 -7.79
CA SER A 139 -2.60 0.79 -8.84
C SER A 139 -2.09 2.16 -8.35
N ILE A 140 -2.93 2.93 -7.67
CA ILE A 140 -2.55 4.24 -7.11
C ILE A 140 -1.41 4.08 -6.10
N LYS A 141 -1.52 3.12 -5.17
CA LYS A 141 -0.47 2.89 -4.15
C LYS A 141 0.83 2.41 -4.76
N SER A 142 0.78 1.63 -5.83
CA SER A 142 1.98 1.16 -6.54
C SER A 142 2.70 2.33 -7.22
N ARG A 143 1.97 3.21 -7.92
CA ARG A 143 2.54 4.43 -8.50
C ARG A 143 3.05 5.40 -7.44
N GLN A 144 2.32 5.54 -6.32
CA GLN A 144 2.75 6.38 -5.20
C GLN A 144 4.09 5.89 -4.65
N LEU A 145 4.23 4.59 -4.43
CA LEU A 145 5.45 3.97 -3.93
C LEU A 145 6.63 4.18 -4.89
N GLU A 146 6.38 4.10 -6.19
CA GLU A 146 7.42 4.29 -7.20
C GLU A 146 7.99 5.71 -7.19
N HIS A 147 7.13 6.74 -7.19
CA HIS A 147 7.61 8.12 -7.07
C HIS A 147 8.38 8.36 -5.76
N LEU A 148 8.01 7.70 -4.66
CA LEU A 148 8.75 7.82 -3.40
C LEU A 148 10.11 7.12 -3.46
N ARG A 149 10.24 5.98 -4.15
CA ARG A 149 11.53 5.31 -4.36
C ARG A 149 12.48 6.15 -5.20
N LEU A 150 11.98 6.74 -6.28
CA LEU A 150 12.77 7.65 -7.12
C LEU A 150 13.23 8.88 -6.33
N ALA A 151 12.32 9.48 -5.55
CA ALA A 151 12.67 10.59 -4.67
C ALA A 151 13.75 10.20 -3.64
N ASP A 152 13.59 9.05 -2.98
CA ASP A 152 14.54 8.57 -1.98
C ASP A 152 15.93 8.32 -2.59
N GLN A 153 16.00 7.66 -3.75
CA GLN A 153 17.26 7.41 -4.47
C GLN A 153 17.99 8.72 -4.85
N GLU A 154 17.27 9.71 -5.34
CA GLU A 154 17.85 11.02 -5.68
C GLU A 154 18.38 11.74 -4.44
N LEU A 155 17.63 11.69 -3.34
CA LEU A 155 18.02 12.29 -2.06
C LEU A 155 19.26 11.62 -1.47
N GLU A 156 19.31 10.29 -1.47
CA GLU A 156 20.45 9.51 -0.99
C GLU A 156 21.71 9.80 -1.82
N SER A 157 21.58 9.90 -3.14
CA SER A 157 22.69 10.23 -4.03
C SER A 157 23.30 11.60 -3.70
N GLU A 158 22.45 12.61 -3.55
CA GLU A 158 22.91 13.96 -3.19
C GLU A 158 23.47 14.02 -1.77
N LEU A 159 22.86 13.32 -0.81
CA LEU A 159 23.38 13.22 0.55
C LEU A 159 24.78 12.58 0.59
N ALA A 160 25.00 11.50 -0.15
CA ALA A 160 26.33 10.89 -0.27
C ALA A 160 27.36 11.86 -0.86
N ARG A 161 26.98 12.61 -1.89
CA ARG A 161 27.82 13.63 -2.53
C ARG A 161 28.20 14.76 -1.58
N VAL A 162 27.25 15.25 -0.77
CA VAL A 162 27.51 16.28 0.24
C VAL A 162 28.41 15.74 1.36
N LYS A 163 28.16 14.51 1.84
CA LYS A 163 29.02 13.85 2.84
C LYS A 163 30.48 13.79 2.38
N GLU A 164 30.71 13.41 1.12
CA GLU A 164 32.06 13.33 0.58
C GLU A 164 32.72 14.70 0.44
N ARG A 165 31.95 15.73 0.04
CA ARG A 165 32.43 17.12 -0.04
C ARG A 165 32.87 17.65 1.31
N VAL A 166 32.11 17.39 2.38
CA VAL A 166 32.44 17.79 3.75
C VAL A 166 33.71 17.08 4.23
N ARG A 167 33.78 15.76 4.10
CA ARG A 167 34.98 14.97 4.46
C ARG A 167 36.24 15.45 3.75
N SER A 168 36.13 15.75 2.46
CA SER A 168 37.26 16.25 1.65
C SER A 168 37.77 17.60 2.14
N ARG A 169 36.90 18.48 2.67
CA ARG A 169 37.32 19.74 3.29
C ARG A 169 38.03 19.50 4.61
N GLU A 170 37.49 18.64 5.47
CA GLU A 170 38.10 18.29 6.76
C GLU A 170 39.52 17.75 6.57
N ARG A 171 39.73 16.85 5.59
CA ARG A 171 41.06 16.30 5.26
C ARG A 171 42.07 17.35 4.82
N LYS A 172 41.64 18.38 4.07
CA LYS A 172 42.51 19.47 3.60
C LYS A 172 42.91 20.45 4.70
N ASN A 173 42.15 20.49 5.80
CA ASN A 173 42.37 21.39 6.92
C ASN A 173 43.14 20.73 8.08
N LEU A 174 43.58 19.47 7.93
CA LEU A 174 44.44 18.80 8.91
C LEU A 174 45.89 19.28 8.75
N PRO A 175 46.60 19.60 9.84
CA PRO A 175 48.02 19.95 9.77
C PRO A 175 48.82 18.77 9.21
N ALA A 176 49.71 19.05 8.26
CA ALA A 176 50.69 18.06 7.79
C ALA A 176 51.54 17.60 8.98
N LYS A 177 51.61 16.28 9.19
CA LYS A 177 52.51 15.67 10.18
C LYS A 177 53.94 15.64 9.67
#